data_AF-A0A1S8WKC8-F1
#
_entry.id   AF-A0A1S8WKC8-F1
#
_cell.length_a   1.000
_cell.length_b   1.000
_cell.length_c   1.000
_cell.angle_alpha   90.00
_cell.angle_beta   90.00
_cell.angle_gamma   90.00
#
_symmetry.space_group_name_H-M   'P 1'
#
loop_
_entity.id
_entity.type
_entity.pdbx_description
1 polymer ?
#
loop_
_entity_poly.entity_id
_entity_poly.type
_entity_poly.pdbx_seq_one_letter_code
_entity_poly.pdbx_strand_id
1 'polypeptide(L)'
;DRGRFRQKSKDSAAAGPSFGIGYRFQFSIDLMDFLEEILRFHEAIIAAVELEGVAVCTPAAQCKMNPLLLCLQDAAAVYDLIVHILFKLHELLGIDAMTGHRERFAYLHDNLAAFFQKASRIQYFKALVQIPSLTQSPPDFCVGSELDRHKSFRVAVIESHSSEDESEPHPPESSFDGVAAVPSRSSPSPTRNPPATSAATTDNQLLPLSDEPPDFSTLDLISGPPLMAHDGTATQPAVEEHQAEVLHNKRHSRRLGCAQYNEDHEFLLETELLKSEVHHLKDEHERFVSSLVERIKALESEIQDVVQQKSLREEYCEELETKARLNANRAEAFEEKFVKLKHVYAKLRDEHVTLLRDLATNQTTLEELERTNTNLMKQV
;
A
#
# COMPACT_ATOMS: atom_id res chain seq x y z
N ASP A 1 19.81 -22.88 41.79
CA ASP A 1 19.11 -23.82 40.88
C ASP A 1 18.61 -23.07 39.65
N ARG A 2 19.19 -23.07 38.45
CA ARG A 2 19.91 -24.09 37.67
C ARG A 2 19.28 -25.48 37.73
N GLY A 3 18.49 -25.82 36.71
CA GLY A 3 18.33 -27.22 36.35
C GLY A 3 17.06 -27.61 35.60
N ARG A 4 17.19 -27.66 34.27
CA ARG A 4 16.83 -28.87 33.51
C ARG A 4 15.32 -29.16 33.34
N PHE A 5 14.71 -28.52 32.34
CA PHE A 5 13.95 -29.27 31.33
C PHE A 5 14.40 -28.82 29.94
N ARG A 6 15.40 -29.55 29.48
CA ARG A 6 16.09 -29.44 28.22
C ARG A 6 15.32 -30.28 27.20
N GLN A 7 15.16 -29.74 25.99
CA GLN A 7 15.01 -30.47 24.72
C GLN A 7 13.70 -31.25 24.47
N LYS A 8 12.83 -30.69 23.62
CA LYS A 8 12.36 -31.31 22.37
C LYS A 8 12.17 -30.17 21.36
N SER A 9 13.19 -30.01 20.50
CA SER A 9 13.10 -30.26 19.05
C SER A 9 12.30 -29.15 18.35
N LYS A 10 12.94 -28.20 17.67
CA LYS A 10 13.42 -28.36 16.28
C LYS A 10 12.36 -29.04 15.38
N ASP A 11 11.21 -28.40 15.20
CA ASP A 11 10.25 -28.70 14.12
C ASP A 11 9.74 -27.40 13.45
N SER A 12 10.60 -26.38 13.31
CA SER A 12 10.28 -25.15 12.55
C SER A 12 10.72 -25.22 11.08
N ALA A 13 10.90 -26.42 10.54
CA ALA A 13 11.36 -26.64 9.17
C ALA A 13 10.55 -27.74 8.47
N ALA A 14 9.22 -27.70 8.61
CA ALA A 14 8.30 -28.53 7.82
C ALA A 14 6.86 -27.96 7.83
N ALA A 15 6.67 -26.65 7.63
CA ALA A 15 5.36 -26.16 7.21
C ALA A 15 5.25 -26.48 5.70
N GLY A 16 4.78 -27.68 5.38
CA GLY A 16 4.57 -28.11 3.99
C GLY A 16 3.58 -27.19 3.25
N PRO A 17 3.44 -27.35 1.92
CA PRO A 17 2.52 -26.58 1.07
C PRO A 17 1.09 -26.49 1.61
N SER A 18 0.67 -27.47 2.41
CA SER A 18 -0.64 -27.60 3.05
C SER A 18 -0.97 -26.55 4.10
N PHE A 19 0.01 -26.03 4.87
CA PHE A 19 -0.28 -25.07 5.95
C PHE A 19 -0.75 -23.71 5.39
N GLY A 20 -0.16 -23.27 4.28
CA GLY A 20 -0.55 -22.01 3.63
C GLY A 20 -1.85 -22.09 2.84
N ILE A 21 -2.30 -23.29 2.46
CA ILE A 21 -3.54 -23.47 1.69
C ILE A 21 -4.75 -23.21 2.59
N GLY A 22 -4.73 -23.74 3.83
CA GLY A 22 -5.83 -23.52 4.79
C GLY A 22 -6.04 -22.05 5.12
N TYR A 23 -4.97 -21.28 5.31
CA TYR A 23 -5.08 -19.83 5.55
C TYR A 23 -5.65 -19.09 4.33
N ARG A 24 -5.21 -19.41 3.11
CA ARG A 24 -5.73 -18.77 1.88
C ARG A 24 -7.21 -19.08 1.66
N PHE A 25 -7.62 -20.31 1.96
CA PHE A 25 -9.01 -20.73 1.87
C PHE A 25 -9.87 -19.95 2.85
N GLN A 26 -9.49 -19.92 4.13
CA GLN A 26 -10.22 -19.13 5.14
C GLN A 26 -10.24 -17.64 4.79
N PHE A 27 -9.11 -17.08 4.39
CA PHE A 27 -9.02 -15.68 3.99
C PHE A 27 -9.95 -15.34 2.81
N SER A 28 -10.12 -16.26 1.86
CA SER A 28 -11.08 -16.05 0.76
C SER A 28 -12.53 -16.03 1.23
N ILE A 29 -12.87 -16.83 2.25
CA ILE A 29 -14.19 -16.80 2.90
C ILE A 29 -14.38 -15.47 3.61
N ASP A 30 -13.40 -15.03 4.39
CA ASP A 30 -13.46 -13.77 5.14
C ASP A 30 -13.64 -12.56 4.20
N LEU A 31 -12.95 -12.56 3.04
CA LEU A 31 -13.14 -11.51 2.03
C LEU A 31 -14.55 -11.53 1.41
N MET A 32 -15.10 -12.71 1.11
CA MET A 32 -16.46 -12.84 0.58
C MET A 32 -17.51 -12.44 1.63
N ASP A 33 -17.31 -12.79 2.90
CA ASP A 33 -18.15 -12.36 4.03
C ASP A 33 -18.12 -10.82 4.16
N PHE A 34 -16.93 -10.23 4.03
CA PHE A 34 -16.78 -8.78 4.08
C PHE A 34 -17.49 -8.08 2.92
N LEU A 35 -17.37 -8.60 1.69
CA LEU A 35 -18.11 -8.08 0.54
C LEU A 35 -19.63 -8.18 0.76
N GLU A 36 -20.11 -9.29 1.31
CA GLU A 36 -21.52 -9.47 1.64
C GLU A 36 -22.01 -8.46 2.70
N GLU A 37 -21.19 -8.16 3.70
CA GLU A 37 -21.49 -7.15 4.71
C GLU A 37 -21.57 -5.74 4.10
N ILE A 38 -20.64 -5.39 3.20
CA ILE A 38 -20.69 -4.13 2.44
C ILE A 38 -22.00 -4.04 1.66
N LEU A 39 -22.39 -5.14 1.00
CA LEU A 39 -23.62 -5.19 0.22
C LEU A 39 -24.87 -5.00 1.11
N ARG A 40 -24.96 -5.73 2.23
CA ARG A 40 -26.06 -5.57 3.21
C ARG A 40 -26.14 -4.16 3.79
N PHE A 41 -24.98 -3.55 4.08
CA PHE A 41 -24.93 -2.18 4.59
C PHE A 41 -25.44 -1.15 3.58
N HIS A 42 -25.14 -1.30 2.29
CA HIS A 42 -25.67 -0.38 1.28
C HIS A 42 -27.19 -0.43 1.19
N GLU A 43 -27.79 -1.62 1.32
CA GLU A 43 -29.24 -1.78 1.26
C GLU A 43 -29.90 -1.08 2.44
N ALA A 44 -29.32 -1.21 3.63
CA ALA A 44 -29.82 -0.55 4.83
C ALA A 44 -29.79 0.98 4.71
N ILE A 45 -28.70 1.57 4.20
CA ILE A 45 -28.61 3.03 4.00
C ILE A 45 -29.62 3.49 2.97
N ILE A 46 -29.70 2.81 1.82
CA ILE A 46 -30.62 3.21 0.76
C ILE A 46 -32.08 3.09 1.21
N ALA A 47 -32.44 2.01 1.93
CA ALA A 47 -33.78 1.86 2.50
C ALA A 47 -34.09 2.96 3.53
N ALA A 48 -33.13 3.35 4.36
CA ALA A 48 -33.30 4.43 5.33
C ALA A 48 -33.54 5.79 4.65
N VAL A 49 -32.84 6.07 3.54
CA VAL A 49 -33.04 7.29 2.74
C VAL A 49 -34.39 7.27 2.01
N GLU A 50 -34.80 6.12 1.46
CA GLU A 50 -36.08 5.96 0.76
C GLU A 50 -37.29 6.07 1.71
N LEU A 51 -37.18 5.57 2.96
CA LEU A 51 -38.25 5.62 3.96
C LEU A 51 -38.65 7.05 4.37
N GLU A 52 -37.69 7.99 4.34
CA GLU A 52 -37.94 9.37 4.72
C GLU A 52 -38.71 10.16 3.64
N GLY A 53 -38.98 9.55 2.47
CA GLY A 53 -39.72 10.19 1.37
C GLY A 53 -38.95 11.34 0.71
N VAL A 54 -37.67 11.50 1.06
CA VAL A 54 -36.82 12.60 0.62
C VAL A 54 -36.28 12.27 -0.77
N ALA A 55 -36.58 13.11 -1.76
CA ALA A 55 -35.89 13.04 -3.03
C ALA A 55 -34.37 13.05 -2.79
N VAL A 56 -33.65 12.11 -3.40
CA VAL A 56 -32.19 11.84 -3.25
C VAL A 56 -31.30 13.10 -3.44
N CYS A 57 -31.88 14.21 -3.87
CA CYS A 57 -31.23 15.49 -4.11
C CYS A 57 -31.15 16.43 -2.90
N THR A 58 -31.71 16.12 -1.73
CA THR A 58 -31.52 17.03 -0.57
C THR A 58 -30.15 16.85 0.09
N PRO A 59 -29.54 17.92 0.64
CA PRO A 59 -28.27 17.82 1.37
C PRO A 59 -28.29 16.83 2.54
N ALA A 60 -29.43 16.71 3.23
CA ALA A 60 -29.60 15.77 4.35
C ALA A 60 -29.57 14.30 3.89
N ALA A 61 -30.23 13.98 2.75
CA ALA A 61 -30.17 12.65 2.16
C ALA A 61 -28.75 12.33 1.66
N GLN A 62 -28.08 13.30 1.03
CA GLN A 62 -26.71 13.13 0.55
C GLN A 62 -25.72 12.87 1.70
N CYS A 63 -25.87 13.57 2.83
CA CYS A 63 -25.05 13.33 4.02
C CYS A 63 -25.17 11.90 4.53
N LYS A 64 -26.39 11.33 4.53
CA LYS A 64 -26.64 9.92 4.89
C LYS A 64 -26.07 8.93 3.88
N MET A 65 -25.95 9.33 2.61
CA MET A 65 -25.39 8.51 1.54
C MET A 65 -23.87 8.59 1.43
N ASN A 66 -23.24 9.60 2.02
CA ASN A 66 -21.79 9.79 1.97
C ASN A 66 -20.96 8.54 2.37
N PRO A 67 -21.35 7.74 3.39
CA PRO A 67 -20.65 6.48 3.70
C PRO A 67 -20.60 5.49 2.52
N LEU A 68 -21.57 5.54 1.60
CA LEU A 68 -21.61 4.65 0.44
C LEU A 68 -20.51 4.94 -0.58
N LEU A 69 -19.89 6.13 -0.56
CA LEU A 69 -18.71 6.40 -1.39
C LEU A 69 -17.54 5.48 -1.01
N LEU A 70 -17.31 5.33 0.30
CA LEU A 70 -16.29 4.41 0.82
C LEU A 70 -16.69 2.97 0.51
N CYS A 71 -17.96 2.61 0.73
CA CYS A 71 -18.44 1.26 0.41
C CYS A 71 -18.27 0.88 -1.07
N LEU A 72 -18.48 1.83 -2.01
CA LEU A 72 -18.24 1.61 -3.44
C LEU A 72 -16.77 1.32 -3.74
N GLN A 73 -15.86 2.08 -3.12
CA GLN A 73 -14.41 1.90 -3.28
C GLN A 73 -13.95 0.58 -2.67
N ASP A 74 -14.40 0.28 -1.45
CA ASP A 74 -14.05 -0.94 -0.73
C ASP A 74 -14.60 -2.17 -1.44
N ALA A 75 -15.85 -2.15 -1.90
CA ALA A 75 -16.43 -3.27 -2.64
C ALA A 75 -15.65 -3.58 -3.92
N ALA A 76 -15.21 -2.55 -4.67
CA ALA A 76 -14.40 -2.73 -5.86
C ALA A 76 -13.02 -3.36 -5.53
N ALA A 77 -12.35 -2.86 -4.49
CA ALA A 77 -11.06 -3.37 -4.07
C ALA A 77 -11.15 -4.81 -3.53
N VAL A 78 -12.15 -5.10 -2.70
CA VAL A 78 -12.39 -6.42 -2.12
C VAL A 78 -12.75 -7.42 -3.21
N TYR A 79 -13.61 -7.05 -4.15
CA TYR A 79 -13.94 -7.90 -5.30
C TYR A 79 -12.68 -8.29 -6.09
N ASP A 80 -11.79 -7.34 -6.37
CA ASP A 80 -10.52 -7.64 -7.03
C ASP A 80 -9.66 -8.61 -6.21
N LEU A 81 -9.55 -8.42 -4.89
CA LEU A 81 -8.81 -9.33 -4.01
C LEU A 81 -9.40 -10.75 -4.03
N ILE A 82 -10.73 -10.86 -4.01
CA ILE A 82 -11.43 -12.14 -4.10
C ILE A 82 -11.10 -12.83 -5.42
N VAL A 83 -11.14 -12.11 -6.54
CA VAL A 83 -10.79 -12.68 -7.85
C VAL A 83 -9.38 -13.28 -7.82
N HIS A 84 -8.39 -12.53 -7.35
CA HIS A 84 -7.00 -12.98 -7.30
C HIS A 84 -6.79 -14.19 -6.39
N ILE A 85 -7.38 -14.18 -5.19
CA ILE A 85 -7.23 -15.31 -4.26
C ILE A 85 -7.95 -16.56 -4.77
N LEU A 86 -9.10 -16.41 -5.45
CA LEU A 86 -9.84 -17.54 -6.02
C LEU A 86 -9.08 -18.21 -7.17
N PHE A 87 -8.47 -17.43 -8.08
CA PHE A 87 -7.56 -17.99 -9.08
C PHE A 87 -6.39 -18.71 -8.42
N LYS A 88 -5.78 -18.11 -7.38
CA LYS A 88 -4.66 -18.74 -6.68
C LYS A 88 -5.06 -20.02 -5.96
N LEU A 89 -6.26 -20.07 -5.39
CA LEU A 89 -6.79 -21.27 -4.76
C LEU A 89 -7.11 -22.36 -5.80
N HIS A 90 -7.62 -22.00 -6.98
CA HIS A 90 -7.84 -22.93 -8.09
C HIS A 90 -6.54 -23.55 -8.64
N GLU A 91 -5.41 -22.83 -8.58
CA GLU A 91 -4.08 -23.42 -8.89
C GLU A 91 -3.63 -24.44 -7.84
N LEU A 92 -4.06 -24.28 -6.58
CA LEU A 92 -3.60 -25.07 -5.43
C LEU A 92 -4.56 -26.22 -5.07
N LEU A 93 -5.84 -26.08 -5.41
CA LEU A 93 -6.95 -26.96 -5.06
C LEU A 93 -7.66 -27.39 -6.35
N GLY A 94 -8.01 -28.68 -6.44
CA GLY A 94 -8.73 -29.20 -7.61
C GLY A 94 -10.12 -28.57 -7.79
N ILE A 95 -10.66 -28.71 -9.01
CA ILE A 95 -11.93 -28.10 -9.47
C ILE A 95 -13.09 -28.37 -8.49
N ASP A 96 -13.18 -29.59 -7.95
CA ASP A 96 -14.30 -30.00 -7.09
C ASP A 96 -14.30 -29.27 -5.73
N ALA A 97 -13.12 -29.04 -5.15
CA ALA A 97 -12.97 -28.41 -3.83
C ALA A 97 -13.38 -26.93 -3.81
N MET A 98 -13.37 -26.28 -4.98
CA MET A 98 -13.67 -24.85 -5.14
C MET A 98 -15.12 -24.57 -5.57
N THR A 99 -15.96 -25.60 -5.73
CA THR A 99 -17.34 -25.46 -6.26
C THR A 99 -18.18 -24.47 -5.45
N GLY A 100 -18.20 -24.60 -4.12
CA GLY A 100 -18.95 -23.67 -3.27
C GLY A 100 -18.42 -22.23 -3.31
N HIS A 101 -17.11 -22.04 -3.52
CA HIS A 101 -16.53 -20.70 -3.67
C HIS A 101 -16.96 -20.05 -5.00
N ARG A 102 -16.99 -20.82 -6.09
CA ARG A 102 -17.46 -20.35 -7.39
C ARG A 102 -18.94 -19.96 -7.36
N GLU A 103 -19.79 -20.81 -6.78
CA GLU A 103 -21.22 -20.53 -6.63
C GLU A 103 -21.46 -19.27 -5.79
N ARG A 104 -20.77 -19.17 -4.65
CA ARG A 104 -20.87 -17.99 -3.77
C ARG A 104 -20.36 -16.72 -4.46
N PHE A 105 -19.24 -16.80 -5.16
CA PHE A 105 -18.71 -15.67 -5.92
C PHE A 105 -19.67 -15.22 -7.01
N ALA A 106 -20.30 -16.15 -7.75
CA ALA A 106 -21.28 -15.80 -8.78
C ALA A 106 -22.47 -15.04 -8.20
N TYR A 107 -22.98 -15.47 -7.03
CA TYR A 107 -24.01 -14.73 -6.31
C TYR A 107 -23.56 -13.32 -5.90
N LEU A 108 -22.36 -13.19 -5.33
CA LEU A 108 -21.81 -11.88 -4.93
C LEU A 108 -21.54 -10.98 -6.14
N HIS A 109 -21.10 -11.54 -7.27
CA HIS A 109 -20.90 -10.81 -8.52
C HIS A 109 -22.20 -10.15 -8.99
N ASP A 110 -23.29 -10.91 -9.04
CA ASP A 110 -24.58 -10.40 -9.52
C ASP A 110 -25.12 -9.30 -8.61
N ASN A 111 -24.98 -9.46 -7.30
CA ASN A 111 -25.39 -8.44 -6.33
C ASN A 111 -24.52 -7.18 -6.41
N LEU A 112 -23.21 -7.32 -6.56
CA LEU A 112 -22.30 -6.19 -6.74
C LEU A 112 -22.60 -5.44 -8.05
N ALA A 113 -22.87 -6.17 -9.13
CA ALA A 113 -23.27 -5.57 -10.40
C ALA A 113 -24.59 -4.78 -10.25
N ALA A 114 -25.57 -5.32 -9.53
CA ALA A 114 -26.82 -4.62 -9.23
C ALA A 114 -26.59 -3.36 -8.38
N PHE A 115 -25.71 -3.44 -7.37
CA PHE A 115 -25.33 -2.30 -6.53
C PHE A 115 -24.69 -1.19 -7.37
N PHE A 116 -23.67 -1.51 -8.18
CA PHE A 116 -23.00 -0.52 -9.03
C PHE A 116 -23.93 0.07 -10.08
N GLN A 117 -24.83 -0.73 -10.65
CA GLN A 117 -25.85 -0.24 -11.56
C GLN A 117 -26.84 0.71 -10.86
N LYS A 118 -27.27 0.41 -9.63
CA LYS A 118 -28.13 1.31 -8.85
C LYS A 118 -27.39 2.61 -8.51
N ALA A 119 -26.18 2.51 -7.98
CA ALA A 119 -25.37 3.66 -7.58
C ALA A 119 -25.01 4.57 -8.76
N SER A 120 -24.64 4.01 -9.92
CA SER A 120 -24.32 4.79 -11.13
C SER A 120 -25.50 5.58 -11.70
N ARG A 121 -26.76 5.27 -11.32
CA ARG A 121 -27.94 6.04 -11.72
C ARG A 121 -28.21 7.24 -10.81
N ILE A 122 -27.63 7.26 -9.61
CA ILE A 122 -27.85 8.29 -8.61
C ILE A 122 -26.98 9.51 -8.94
N GLN A 123 -27.63 10.67 -9.12
CA GLN A 123 -26.96 11.90 -9.54
C GLN A 123 -25.86 12.35 -8.57
N TYR A 124 -26.08 12.16 -7.27
CA TYR A 124 -25.07 12.46 -6.24
C TYR A 124 -23.76 11.70 -6.48
N PHE A 125 -23.82 10.39 -6.72
CA PHE A 125 -22.61 9.61 -6.98
C PHE A 125 -21.98 9.93 -8.35
N LYS A 126 -22.79 10.18 -9.39
CA LYS A 126 -22.27 10.59 -10.71
C LYS A 126 -21.41 11.85 -10.67
N ALA A 127 -21.70 12.77 -9.75
CA ALA A 127 -20.94 14.01 -9.60
C ALA A 127 -19.61 13.81 -8.85
N LEU A 128 -19.49 12.75 -8.05
CA LEU A 128 -18.36 12.56 -7.14
C LEU A 128 -17.41 11.45 -7.56
N VAL A 129 -17.93 10.40 -8.20
CA VAL A 129 -17.16 9.21 -8.55
C VAL A 129 -17.56 8.64 -9.91
N GLN A 130 -16.57 8.08 -10.59
CA GLN A 130 -16.82 7.23 -11.75
C GLN A 130 -16.98 5.79 -11.29
N ILE A 131 -18.21 5.27 -11.42
CA ILE A 131 -18.55 3.88 -11.05
C ILE A 131 -18.42 3.01 -12.30
N PRO A 132 -17.54 2.00 -12.30
CA PRO A 132 -17.38 1.10 -13.44
C PRO A 132 -18.56 0.13 -13.57
N SER A 133 -18.83 -0.31 -14.79
CA SER A 133 -19.74 -1.44 -15.04
C SER A 133 -18.97 -2.76 -14.93
N LEU A 134 -19.49 -3.71 -14.14
CA LEU A 134 -18.99 -5.08 -14.14
C LEU A 134 -19.33 -5.78 -15.48
N THR A 135 -18.57 -6.82 -15.79
CA THR A 135 -18.87 -7.72 -16.90
C THR A 135 -20.21 -8.44 -16.66
N GLN A 136 -20.88 -8.89 -17.73
CA GLN A 136 -22.17 -9.57 -17.58
C GLN A 136 -22.05 -10.93 -16.88
N SER A 137 -20.90 -11.58 -16.98
CA SER A 137 -20.62 -12.85 -16.31
C SER A 137 -19.39 -12.72 -15.40
N PRO A 138 -19.34 -13.46 -14.28
CA PRO A 138 -18.13 -13.56 -13.47
C PRO A 138 -16.99 -14.22 -14.25
N PRO A 139 -15.71 -13.99 -13.87
CA PRO A 139 -14.57 -14.68 -14.46
C PRO A 139 -14.65 -16.20 -14.30
N ASP A 140 -14.22 -16.98 -15.29
CA ASP A 140 -14.05 -18.42 -15.14
C ASP A 140 -12.73 -18.73 -14.44
N PHE A 141 -12.82 -19.03 -13.15
CA PHE A 141 -11.66 -19.39 -12.33
C PHE A 141 -10.97 -20.69 -12.74
N CYS A 142 -11.60 -21.50 -13.60
CA CYS A 142 -10.99 -22.73 -14.14
C CYS A 142 -10.00 -22.44 -15.28
N VAL A 143 -10.03 -21.22 -15.83
CA VAL A 143 -9.22 -20.82 -16.98
C VAL A 143 -8.21 -19.76 -16.53
N GLY A 144 -6.98 -20.17 -16.22
CA GLY A 144 -5.95 -19.26 -15.69
C GLY A 144 -5.66 -18.04 -16.56
N SER A 145 -5.78 -18.15 -17.89
CA SER A 145 -5.62 -17.01 -18.82
C SER A 145 -6.70 -15.94 -18.71
N GLU A 146 -7.79 -16.20 -17.98
CA GLU A 146 -8.83 -15.21 -17.72
C GLU A 146 -8.42 -14.22 -16.64
N LEU A 147 -7.47 -14.58 -15.76
CA LEU A 147 -6.87 -13.65 -14.80
C LEU A 147 -6.14 -12.51 -15.53
N ASP A 148 -5.44 -12.80 -16.63
CA ASP A 148 -4.76 -11.77 -17.44
C ASP A 148 -5.73 -10.77 -18.08
N ARG A 149 -6.99 -11.20 -18.25
CA ARG A 149 -8.07 -10.38 -18.81
C ARG A 149 -8.85 -9.64 -17.72
N HIS A 150 -8.67 -10.01 -16.46
CA HIS A 150 -9.27 -9.34 -15.31
C HIS A 150 -8.65 -7.95 -15.15
N LYS A 151 -9.42 -6.92 -15.47
CA LYS A 151 -9.00 -5.53 -15.24
C LYS A 151 -9.40 -5.15 -13.83
N SER A 152 -8.40 -4.74 -13.04
CA SER A 152 -8.61 -4.13 -11.73
C SER A 152 -9.62 -2.99 -11.82
N PHE A 153 -10.74 -3.12 -11.12
CA PHE A 153 -11.79 -2.12 -11.12
C PHE A 153 -11.56 -1.16 -9.96
N ARG A 154 -11.40 0.13 -10.27
CA ARG A 154 -11.24 1.20 -9.27
C ARG A 154 -12.35 2.21 -9.46
N VAL A 155 -12.96 2.62 -8.36
CA VAL A 155 -13.90 3.75 -8.34
C VAL A 155 -13.06 5.02 -8.24
N ALA A 156 -12.92 5.74 -9.36
CA ALA A 156 -12.13 6.96 -9.41
C ALA A 156 -12.93 8.14 -8.85
N VAL A 157 -12.32 8.92 -7.96
CA VAL A 157 -12.91 10.17 -7.47
C VAL A 157 -12.77 11.22 -8.57
N ILE A 158 -13.86 11.91 -8.88
CA ILE A 158 -13.85 13.02 -9.83
C ILE A 158 -13.23 14.22 -9.11
N GLU A 159 -11.97 14.53 -9.43
CA GLU A 159 -11.34 15.75 -8.97
C GLU A 159 -12.09 16.94 -9.58
N SER A 160 -12.80 17.67 -8.74
CA SER A 160 -13.39 18.94 -9.13
C SER A 160 -12.25 19.93 -9.35
N HIS A 161 -11.79 20.11 -10.59
CA HIS A 161 -11.05 21.31 -10.95
C HIS A 161 -12.02 22.48 -10.90
N SER A 162 -12.24 23.04 -9.71
CA SER A 162 -12.88 24.36 -9.60
C SER A 162 -11.92 25.36 -10.22
N SER A 163 -12.21 25.76 -11.46
CA SER A 163 -11.69 26.98 -12.05
C SER A 163 -11.94 28.13 -11.06
N GLU A 164 -10.85 28.70 -10.56
CA GLU A 164 -10.84 29.97 -9.84
C GLU A 164 -11.26 31.08 -10.82
N ASP A 165 -12.56 31.34 -10.93
CA ASP A 165 -13.07 32.62 -11.46
C ASP A 165 -14.49 32.86 -10.93
N GLU A 166 -14.59 33.22 -9.65
CA GLU A 166 -15.78 33.87 -9.10
C GLU A 166 -15.29 35.13 -8.39
N SER A 167 -15.56 36.26 -9.05
CA SER A 167 -15.30 37.61 -8.57
C SER A 167 -16.18 37.88 -7.34
N GLU A 168 -15.59 37.92 -6.14
CA GLU A 168 -16.26 38.42 -4.94
C GLU A 168 -16.59 39.92 -5.09
N PRO A 169 -17.82 40.37 -4.81
CA PRO A 169 -18.13 41.78 -4.69
C PRO A 169 -17.66 42.31 -3.32
N HIS A 170 -16.58 43.07 -3.31
CA HIS A 170 -16.09 43.81 -2.15
C HIS A 170 -17.17 44.74 -1.54
N PRO A 171 -17.39 44.72 -0.22
CA PRO A 171 -18.03 45.83 0.51
C PRO A 171 -17.02 46.97 0.70
N PRO A 172 -17.43 48.26 0.65
CA PRO A 172 -16.51 49.38 0.77
C PRO A 172 -16.17 49.64 2.24
N GLU A 173 -14.90 49.46 2.62
CA GLU A 173 -14.40 49.92 3.92
C GLU A 173 -13.88 51.36 3.84
N SER A 174 -14.46 52.21 4.69
CA SER A 174 -14.07 53.57 4.96
C SER A 174 -12.85 53.64 5.88
N SER A 175 -11.80 54.31 5.39
CA SER A 175 -10.87 55.20 6.10
C SER A 175 -10.76 55.12 7.63
N PHE A 176 -9.57 54.75 8.14
CA PHE A 176 -8.86 55.60 9.11
C PHE A 176 -7.35 55.28 9.19
N ASP A 177 -6.56 56.34 9.34
CA ASP A 177 -5.09 56.50 9.31
C ASP A 177 -4.28 55.69 10.34
N GLY A 178 -2.99 55.45 10.03
CA GLY A 178 -2.00 55.13 11.09
C GLY A 178 -0.65 54.48 10.71
N VAL A 179 0.12 55.07 9.80
CA VAL A 179 1.60 55.17 9.72
C VAL A 179 2.50 54.13 10.46
N ALA A 180 3.31 53.36 9.71
CA ALA A 180 4.78 53.26 9.88
C ALA A 180 5.43 52.42 8.74
N ALA A 181 6.63 52.83 8.35
CA ALA A 181 7.29 52.53 7.08
C ALA A 181 8.27 51.32 7.11
N VAL A 182 8.26 50.51 6.01
CA VAL A 182 9.36 50.14 5.06
C VAL A 182 10.69 49.54 5.65
N PRO A 183 11.47 48.63 4.98
CA PRO A 183 11.38 48.12 3.59
C PRO A 183 11.47 46.58 3.38
N SER A 184 11.03 46.22 2.18
CA SER A 184 11.34 45.03 1.39
C SER A 184 12.83 44.69 1.32
N ARG A 185 13.16 43.40 1.40
CA ARG A 185 14.43 42.85 0.95
C ARG A 185 14.20 41.75 -0.09
N SER A 186 14.88 41.97 -1.20
CA SER A 186 15.08 41.14 -2.38
C SER A 186 15.52 39.71 -2.10
N SER A 187 14.94 38.79 -2.87
CA SER A 187 15.44 37.44 -3.14
C SER A 187 16.84 37.44 -3.74
N PRO A 188 17.64 36.40 -3.45
CA PRO A 188 18.44 35.80 -4.51
C PRO A 188 18.26 34.28 -4.56
N SER A 189 18.04 33.80 -5.78
CA SER A 189 18.15 32.39 -6.18
C SER A 189 19.59 31.89 -6.02
N PRO A 190 19.79 30.61 -5.65
CA PRO A 190 21.03 29.92 -5.98
C PRO A 190 20.79 28.79 -6.98
N THR A 191 21.31 28.97 -8.18
CA THR A 191 21.62 27.91 -9.15
C THR A 191 22.84 27.13 -8.65
N ARG A 192 22.71 25.82 -8.45
CA ARG A 192 23.88 24.93 -8.30
C ARG A 192 23.58 23.56 -8.91
N ASN A 193 24.33 23.25 -9.95
CA ASN A 193 24.35 21.97 -10.67
C ASN A 193 24.80 20.81 -9.75
N PRO A 194 24.33 19.57 -10.00
CA PRO A 194 24.83 18.36 -9.35
C PRO A 194 26.08 17.78 -10.05
N PRO A 195 26.96 17.05 -9.35
CA PRO A 195 27.95 16.18 -10.00
C PRO A 195 27.34 14.82 -10.35
N ALA A 196 27.63 14.36 -11.56
CA ALA A 196 27.25 13.07 -12.09
C ALA A 196 28.07 11.92 -11.47
N THR A 197 27.39 10.81 -11.19
CA THR A 197 27.97 9.51 -10.91
C THR A 197 27.68 8.58 -12.09
N SER A 198 28.48 7.52 -12.19
CA SER A 198 28.32 6.30 -13.00
C SER A 198 29.11 6.24 -14.31
N ALA A 199 30.13 5.39 -14.21
CA ALA A 199 30.83 4.71 -15.28
C ALA A 199 29.95 3.61 -15.91
N ALA A 200 30.11 3.40 -17.21
CA ALA A 200 30.15 2.10 -17.91
C ALA A 200 29.85 2.32 -19.41
N THR A 201 30.76 1.88 -20.27
CA THR A 201 30.57 1.32 -21.64
C THR A 201 31.97 1.21 -22.26
N THR A 202 32.56 0.01 -22.29
CA THR A 202 32.70 -0.86 -23.48
C THR A 202 33.42 -0.19 -24.66
N ASP A 203 34.67 -0.59 -24.92
CA ASP A 203 35.07 -0.95 -26.29
C ASP A 203 36.30 -1.87 -26.29
N ASN A 204 36.23 -2.87 -27.18
CA ASN A 204 37.26 -3.85 -27.50
C ASN A 204 38.32 -3.19 -28.39
N GLN A 205 39.61 -3.54 -28.24
CA GLN A 205 40.52 -3.70 -29.37
C GLN A 205 41.68 -4.68 -29.07
N LEU A 206 42.11 -5.33 -30.16
CA LEU A 206 42.92 -6.53 -30.35
C LEU A 206 44.34 -6.59 -29.73
N LEU A 207 44.81 -7.84 -29.61
CA LEU A 207 46.17 -8.38 -29.40
C LEU A 207 47.26 -7.78 -30.32
N PRO A 208 48.56 -7.94 -29.99
CA PRO A 208 49.29 -9.14 -30.43
C PRO A 208 50.28 -9.78 -29.42
N LEU A 209 50.32 -11.11 -29.51
CA LEU A 209 51.40 -12.10 -29.31
C LEU A 209 52.81 -11.62 -28.86
N SER A 210 53.40 -12.34 -27.90
CA SER A 210 54.79 -12.86 -27.98
C SER A 210 55.04 -14.00 -26.99
N ASP A 211 55.73 -15.01 -27.51
CA ASP A 211 56.22 -16.26 -26.92
C ASP A 211 57.30 -16.08 -25.83
N GLU A 212 57.39 -17.04 -24.89
CA GLU A 212 58.63 -17.80 -24.57
C GLU A 212 58.41 -18.79 -23.42
N PRO A 213 58.69 -20.10 -23.61
CA PRO A 213 58.79 -21.10 -22.54
C PRO A 213 60.25 -21.28 -22.07
N PRO A 214 60.52 -21.73 -20.83
CA PRO A 214 61.88 -22.04 -20.42
C PRO A 214 62.35 -23.39 -20.97
N ASP A 215 63.49 -23.33 -21.66
CA ASP A 215 64.24 -24.40 -22.30
C ASP A 215 64.89 -25.39 -21.31
N PHE A 216 65.04 -26.62 -21.77
CA PHE A 216 65.60 -27.78 -21.10
C PHE A 216 67.07 -27.91 -21.54
N SER A 217 68.04 -27.97 -20.61
CA SER A 217 69.23 -28.84 -20.70
C SER A 217 70.36 -28.40 -19.77
N THR A 218 70.72 -29.26 -18.82
CA THR A 218 72.14 -29.49 -18.48
C THR A 218 72.30 -30.93 -18.01
N LEU A 219 72.58 -31.83 -18.96
CA LEU A 219 73.15 -33.14 -18.67
C LEU A 219 74.54 -33.13 -19.31
N ASP A 220 75.54 -32.82 -18.47
CA ASP A 220 76.94 -32.89 -18.86
C ASP A 220 77.40 -34.34 -18.97
N LEU A 221 78.08 -34.58 -20.08
CA LEU A 221 78.74 -35.79 -20.52
C LEU A 221 80.18 -35.78 -19.96
N ILE A 222 80.62 -36.82 -19.24
CA ILE A 222 82.07 -37.02 -18.97
C ILE A 222 82.48 -38.47 -19.31
N SER A 223 83.14 -38.58 -20.48
CA SER A 223 84.41 -39.26 -20.79
C SER A 223 84.64 -40.77 -20.56
N GLY A 224 84.67 -41.51 -21.69
CA GLY A 224 85.45 -42.70 -22.17
C GLY A 224 86.12 -43.74 -21.25
N PRO A 225 86.86 -44.75 -21.79
CA PRO A 225 86.95 -45.33 -23.14
C PRO A 225 86.65 -46.88 -23.16
N PRO A 226 86.72 -47.59 -24.31
CA PRO A 226 86.32 -49.00 -24.41
C PRO A 226 87.49 -49.96 -24.14
N LEU A 227 87.25 -51.08 -23.45
CA LEU A 227 88.17 -52.21 -23.41
C LEU A 227 87.45 -53.54 -23.69
N MET A 228 88.01 -54.25 -24.67
CA MET A 228 87.71 -55.64 -24.96
C MET A 228 88.56 -56.57 -24.08
N ALA A 229 87.90 -57.64 -23.64
CA ALA A 229 88.39 -58.99 -23.31
C ALA A 229 89.61 -59.16 -22.38
N HIS A 230 89.42 -59.87 -21.27
CA HIS A 230 90.00 -61.21 -21.09
C HIS A 230 89.46 -61.90 -19.82
N ASP A 231 89.26 -63.21 -19.96
CA ASP A 231 89.30 -64.32 -18.99
C ASP A 231 88.83 -64.16 -17.54
N GLY A 232 88.12 -65.20 -17.10
CA GLY A 232 88.39 -65.80 -15.79
C GLY A 232 87.28 -65.70 -14.77
N THR A 233 86.48 -66.77 -14.71
CA THR A 233 86.07 -67.51 -13.50
C THR A 233 85.49 -66.77 -12.29
N ALA A 234 84.32 -67.29 -11.90
CA ALA A 234 83.88 -67.56 -10.53
C ALA A 234 83.06 -66.49 -9.78
N THR A 235 81.79 -66.86 -9.58
CA THR A 235 80.96 -66.66 -8.36
C THR A 235 80.44 -65.25 -8.06
N GLN A 236 79.10 -65.08 -8.20
CA GLN A 236 78.15 -64.64 -7.15
C GLN A 236 76.94 -63.93 -7.77
N PRO A 237 75.76 -64.59 -7.91
CA PRO A 237 74.55 -63.94 -8.42
C PRO A 237 73.79 -63.11 -7.36
N ALA A 238 74.36 -62.85 -6.18
CA ALA A 238 73.63 -62.27 -5.04
C ALA A 238 73.94 -60.78 -4.75
N VAL A 239 74.95 -60.17 -5.38
CA VAL A 239 75.37 -58.78 -5.08
C VAL A 239 74.80 -57.77 -6.08
N GLU A 240 74.58 -58.14 -7.34
CA GLU A 240 73.95 -57.29 -8.36
C GLU A 240 72.45 -57.10 -8.14
N GLU A 241 71.75 -58.13 -7.65
CA GLU A 241 70.32 -58.04 -7.33
C GLU A 241 70.08 -57.06 -6.18
N HIS A 242 70.92 -57.08 -5.14
CA HIS A 242 70.80 -56.18 -3.99
C HIS A 242 71.17 -54.72 -4.33
N GLN A 243 72.15 -54.47 -5.21
CA GLN A 243 72.44 -53.11 -5.70
C GLN A 243 71.33 -52.56 -6.60
N ALA A 244 70.74 -53.40 -7.45
CA ALA A 244 69.60 -53.02 -8.30
C ALA A 244 68.35 -52.71 -7.45
N GLU A 245 68.11 -53.49 -6.40
CA GLU A 245 66.97 -53.33 -5.49
C GLU A 245 67.09 -52.04 -4.66
N VAL A 246 68.29 -51.69 -4.18
CA VAL A 246 68.55 -50.42 -3.46
C VAL A 246 68.37 -49.20 -4.39
N LEU A 247 68.83 -49.28 -5.65
CA LEU A 247 68.61 -48.21 -6.63
C LEU A 247 67.15 -48.09 -7.05
N HIS A 248 66.42 -49.21 -7.14
CA HIS A 248 64.99 -49.23 -7.38
C HIS A 248 64.21 -48.59 -6.22
N ASN A 249 64.55 -48.95 -4.98
CA ASN A 249 63.95 -48.36 -3.79
C ASN A 249 64.25 -46.86 -3.67
N LYS A 250 65.48 -46.42 -3.99
CA LYS A 250 65.85 -45.00 -4.01
C LYS A 250 65.10 -44.21 -5.09
N ARG A 251 64.85 -44.80 -6.26
CA ARG A 251 63.99 -44.22 -7.31
C ARG A 251 62.51 -44.22 -6.91
N HIS A 252 62.06 -45.24 -6.20
CA HIS A 252 60.70 -45.34 -5.68
C HIS A 252 60.44 -44.28 -4.60
N SER A 253 61.34 -44.11 -3.62
CA SER A 253 61.25 -43.04 -2.62
C SER A 253 61.31 -41.64 -3.24
N ARG A 254 62.12 -41.42 -4.30
CA ARG A 254 62.10 -40.13 -5.02
C ARG A 254 60.78 -39.89 -5.76
N ARG A 255 60.21 -40.92 -6.40
CA ARG A 255 58.90 -40.82 -7.06
C ARG A 255 57.76 -40.58 -6.08
N LEU A 256 57.76 -41.29 -4.95
CA LEU A 256 56.80 -41.06 -3.85
C LEU A 256 56.92 -39.65 -3.30
N GLY A 257 58.15 -39.16 -3.07
CA GLY A 257 58.38 -37.79 -2.65
C GLY A 257 57.83 -36.77 -3.64
N CYS A 258 58.18 -36.87 -4.94
CA CYS A 258 57.66 -35.97 -5.98
C CYS A 258 56.14 -36.06 -6.16
N ALA A 259 55.54 -37.25 -6.05
CA ALA A 259 54.09 -37.43 -6.12
C ALA A 259 53.39 -36.76 -4.93
N GLN A 260 53.94 -36.91 -3.72
CA GLN A 260 53.41 -36.29 -2.52
C GLN A 260 53.55 -34.76 -2.55
N TYR A 261 54.65 -34.21 -3.07
CA TYR A 261 54.80 -32.76 -3.29
C TYR A 261 53.80 -32.21 -4.32
N ASN A 262 53.44 -32.99 -5.33
CA ASN A 262 52.44 -32.58 -6.34
C ASN A 262 51.02 -32.59 -5.75
N GLU A 263 50.66 -33.62 -4.97
CA GLU A 263 49.38 -33.71 -4.25
C GLU A 263 49.23 -32.60 -3.21
N ASP A 264 50.29 -32.32 -2.44
CA ASP A 264 50.32 -31.23 -1.45
C ASP A 264 50.16 -29.84 -2.13
N HIS A 265 50.70 -29.66 -3.34
CA HIS A 265 50.57 -28.40 -4.10
C HIS A 265 49.16 -28.23 -4.69
N GLU A 266 48.56 -29.30 -5.19
CA GLU A 266 47.19 -29.33 -5.70
C GLU A 266 46.18 -29.03 -4.58
N PHE A 267 46.35 -29.62 -3.40
CA PHE A 267 45.55 -29.35 -2.22
C PHE A 267 45.66 -27.89 -1.73
N LEU A 268 46.86 -27.30 -1.82
CA LEU A 268 47.08 -25.89 -1.46
C LEU A 268 46.34 -24.94 -2.42
N LEU A 269 46.37 -25.23 -3.73
CA LEU A 269 45.64 -24.46 -4.74
C LEU A 269 44.12 -24.54 -4.53
N GLU A 270 43.60 -25.74 -4.28
CA GLU A 270 42.17 -25.94 -4.00
C GLU A 270 41.74 -25.21 -2.72
N THR A 271 42.57 -25.28 -1.68
CA THR A 271 42.34 -24.52 -0.43
C THR A 271 42.33 -23.01 -0.66
N GLU A 272 43.23 -22.49 -1.50
CA GLU A 272 43.29 -21.06 -1.84
C GLU A 272 42.05 -20.62 -2.64
N LEU A 273 41.60 -21.45 -3.59
CA LEU A 273 40.38 -21.19 -4.37
C LEU A 273 39.12 -21.22 -3.50
N LEU A 274 38.95 -22.22 -2.64
CA LEU A 274 37.82 -22.28 -1.71
C LEU A 274 37.82 -21.11 -0.73
N LYS A 275 38.99 -20.66 -0.26
CA LYS A 275 39.10 -19.45 0.57
C LYS A 275 38.66 -18.20 -0.20
N SER A 276 39.07 -18.07 -1.46
CA SER A 276 38.65 -16.97 -2.32
C SER A 276 37.14 -16.98 -2.55
N GLU A 277 36.54 -18.15 -2.82
CA GLU A 277 35.10 -18.31 -3.01
C GLU A 277 34.32 -17.98 -1.74
N VAL A 278 34.75 -18.48 -0.58
CA VAL A 278 34.14 -18.13 0.71
C VAL A 278 34.23 -16.64 1.00
N HIS A 279 35.34 -16.00 0.64
CA HIS A 279 35.48 -14.55 0.82
C HIS A 279 34.54 -13.78 -0.10
N HIS A 280 34.43 -14.18 -1.37
CA HIS A 280 33.51 -13.57 -2.32
C HIS A 280 32.05 -13.71 -1.87
N LEU A 281 31.64 -14.92 -1.48
CA LEU A 281 30.30 -15.16 -0.93
C LEU A 281 30.05 -14.34 0.34
N LYS A 282 31.03 -14.23 1.23
CA LYS A 282 30.91 -13.41 2.44
C LYS A 282 30.71 -11.94 2.11
N ASP A 283 31.47 -11.42 1.16
CA ASP A 283 31.36 -10.01 0.72
C ASP A 283 29.99 -9.75 0.07
N GLU A 284 29.48 -10.70 -0.72
CA GLU A 284 28.15 -10.59 -1.33
C GLU A 284 27.05 -10.56 -0.27
N HIS A 285 27.12 -11.45 0.73
CA HIS A 285 26.19 -11.43 1.87
C HIS A 285 26.30 -10.13 2.67
N GLU A 286 27.51 -9.60 2.88
CA GLU A 286 27.72 -8.34 3.60
C GLU A 286 27.13 -7.14 2.83
N ARG A 287 27.25 -7.12 1.50
CA ARG A 287 26.59 -6.12 0.65
C ARG A 287 25.08 -6.24 0.71
N PHE A 288 24.54 -7.46 0.67
CA PHE A 288 23.09 -7.69 0.77
C PHE A 288 22.54 -7.23 2.12
N VAL A 289 23.21 -7.59 3.22
CA VAL A 289 22.85 -7.13 4.57
C VAL A 289 22.93 -5.60 4.67
N SER A 290 23.97 -4.99 4.12
CA SER A 290 24.11 -3.52 4.12
C SER A 290 22.95 -2.84 3.37
N SER A 291 22.57 -3.38 2.20
CA SER A 291 21.43 -2.88 1.43
C SER A 291 20.11 -3.00 2.20
N LEU A 292 19.89 -4.12 2.89
CA LEU A 292 18.70 -4.29 3.74
C LEU A 292 18.68 -3.30 4.90
N VAL A 293 19.82 -3.06 5.55
CA VAL A 293 19.93 -2.08 6.65
C VAL A 293 19.65 -0.66 6.16
N GLU A 294 20.16 -0.28 4.99
CA GLU A 294 19.87 1.02 4.38
C GLU A 294 18.38 1.15 4.04
N ARG A 295 17.77 0.08 3.52
CA ARG A 295 16.33 0.08 3.24
C ARG A 295 15.49 0.21 4.50
N ILE A 296 15.87 -0.48 5.58
CA ILE A 296 15.22 -0.36 6.89
C ILE A 296 15.31 1.08 7.38
N LYS A 297 16.49 1.71 7.35
CA LYS A 297 16.67 3.11 7.77
C LYS A 297 15.82 4.08 6.93
N ALA A 298 15.72 3.86 5.63
CA ALA A 298 14.88 4.67 4.76
C ALA A 298 13.39 4.53 5.12
N LEU A 299 12.92 3.31 5.37
CA LEU A 299 11.55 3.05 5.80
C LEU A 299 11.27 3.62 7.19
N GLU A 300 12.23 3.54 8.12
CA GLU A 300 12.12 4.16 9.45
C GLU A 300 11.97 5.68 9.35
N SER A 301 12.73 6.34 8.48
CA SER A 301 12.59 7.78 8.19
C SER A 301 11.23 8.11 7.59
N GLU A 302 10.77 7.32 6.62
CA GLU A 302 9.47 7.52 5.96
C GLU A 302 8.31 7.37 6.98
N ILE A 303 8.39 6.37 7.86
CA ILE A 303 7.43 6.20 8.97
C ILE A 303 7.45 7.43 9.89
N GLN A 304 8.63 7.94 10.23
CA GLN A 304 8.76 9.11 11.10
C GLN A 304 8.12 10.36 10.48
N ASP A 305 8.32 10.58 9.18
CA ASP A 305 7.70 11.69 8.44
C ASP A 305 6.17 11.56 8.40
N VAL A 306 5.66 10.35 8.13
CA VAL A 306 4.21 10.07 8.14
C VAL A 306 3.62 10.31 9.53
N VAL A 307 4.32 9.93 10.60
CA VAL A 307 3.88 10.16 11.98
C VAL A 307 3.81 11.66 12.29
N GLN A 308 4.81 12.46 11.90
CA GLN A 308 4.79 13.91 12.08
C GLN A 308 3.69 14.59 11.26
N GLN A 309 3.48 14.15 10.01
CA GLN A 309 2.40 14.69 9.19
C GLN A 309 1.03 14.35 9.78
N LYS A 310 0.87 13.15 10.34
CA LYS A 310 -0.35 12.74 11.03
C LYS A 310 -0.62 13.60 12.26
N SER A 311 0.39 13.87 13.10
CA SER A 311 0.20 14.69 14.29
C SER A 311 -0.21 16.13 13.94
N LEU A 312 0.37 16.72 12.89
CA LEU A 312 -0.02 18.05 12.40
C LEU A 312 -1.46 18.07 11.88
N ARG A 313 -1.89 17.03 11.16
CA ARG A 313 -3.28 16.91 10.70
C ARG A 313 -4.25 16.73 11.86
N GLU A 314 -3.87 15.99 12.89
CA GLU A 314 -4.68 15.77 14.09
C GLU A 314 -4.91 17.09 14.85
N GLU A 315 -3.84 17.88 15.07
CA GLU A 315 -3.93 19.21 15.67
C GLU A 315 -4.82 20.17 14.86
N TYR A 316 -4.69 20.17 13.53
CA TYR A 316 -5.54 20.98 12.66
C TYR A 316 -7.02 20.56 12.70
N CYS A 317 -7.30 19.25 12.76
CA CYS A 317 -8.66 18.73 12.93
C CYS A 317 -9.26 19.15 14.26
N GLU A 318 -8.49 19.11 15.35
CA GLU A 318 -8.94 19.60 16.66
C GLU A 318 -9.27 21.10 16.64
N GLU A 319 -8.44 21.91 15.97
CA GLU A 319 -8.70 23.34 15.80
C GLU A 319 -10.01 23.59 15.01
N LEU A 320 -10.24 22.86 13.92
CA LEU A 320 -11.49 22.95 13.17
C LEU A 320 -12.70 22.52 14.00
N GLU A 321 -12.59 21.46 14.79
CA GLU A 321 -13.67 20.98 15.64
C GLU A 321 -14.04 22.01 16.72
N THR A 322 -13.04 22.61 17.38
CA THR A 322 -13.28 23.67 18.37
C THR A 322 -13.95 24.89 17.75
N LYS A 323 -13.52 25.30 16.55
CA LYS A 323 -14.14 26.40 15.80
C LYS A 323 -15.58 26.07 15.37
N ALA A 324 -15.84 24.84 14.94
CA ALA A 324 -17.19 24.38 14.60
C ALA A 324 -18.12 24.39 15.82
N ARG A 325 -17.66 23.89 16.97
CA ARG A 325 -18.42 23.92 18.24
C ARG A 325 -18.75 25.35 18.66
N LEU A 326 -17.79 26.27 18.57
CA LEU A 326 -17.98 27.67 18.95
C LEU A 326 -18.99 28.37 18.03
N ASN A 327 -18.93 28.10 16.72
CA ASN A 327 -19.91 28.60 15.76
C ASN A 327 -21.31 28.00 15.96
N ALA A 328 -21.42 26.71 16.27
CA ALA A 328 -22.68 26.05 16.57
C ALA A 328 -23.35 26.67 17.81
N ASN A 329 -22.60 26.86 18.91
CA ASN A 329 -23.09 27.52 20.11
C ASN A 329 -23.54 28.96 19.83
N ARG A 330 -22.82 29.67 18.96
CA ARG A 330 -23.19 31.03 18.56
C ARG A 330 -24.49 31.04 17.74
N ALA A 331 -24.68 30.07 16.85
CA ALA A 331 -25.91 29.93 16.08
C ALA A 331 -27.11 29.59 16.98
N GLU A 332 -26.94 28.68 17.94
CA GLU A 332 -27.97 28.35 18.93
C GLU A 332 -28.39 29.57 19.74
N ALA A 333 -27.42 30.37 20.21
CA ALA A 333 -27.70 31.62 20.92
C ALA A 333 -28.46 32.65 20.07
N PHE A 334 -28.23 32.68 18.75
CA PHE A 334 -29.01 33.52 17.84
C PHE A 334 -30.43 32.98 17.63
N GLU A 335 -30.58 31.67 17.48
CA GLU A 335 -31.89 31.04 17.34
C GLU A 335 -32.76 31.27 18.58
N GLU A 336 -32.21 31.13 19.79
CA GLU A 336 -32.93 31.46 21.02
C GLU A 336 -33.44 32.91 21.04
N LYS A 337 -32.59 33.86 20.61
CA LYS A 337 -32.98 35.28 20.53
C LYS A 337 -34.09 35.47 19.51
N PHE A 338 -33.99 34.82 18.36
CA PHE A 338 -35.02 34.86 17.32
C PHE A 338 -36.36 34.29 17.81
N VAL A 339 -36.34 33.13 18.47
CA VAL A 339 -37.54 32.50 19.05
C VAL A 339 -38.18 33.40 20.11
N LYS A 340 -37.38 33.99 21.01
CA LYS A 340 -37.87 34.96 22.02
C LYS A 340 -38.53 36.16 21.34
N LEU A 341 -37.91 36.70 20.29
CA LEU A 341 -38.43 37.83 19.54
C LEU A 341 -39.73 37.47 18.80
N LYS A 342 -39.78 36.31 18.15
CA LYS A 342 -40.97 35.77 17.48
C LYS A 342 -42.16 35.68 18.44
N HIS A 343 -41.93 35.21 19.67
CA HIS A 343 -42.96 35.13 20.70
C HIS A 343 -43.49 36.50 21.11
N VAL A 344 -42.62 37.48 21.30
CA VAL A 344 -43.01 38.87 21.63
C VAL A 344 -43.84 39.48 20.49
N TYR A 345 -43.41 39.32 19.24
CA TYR A 345 -44.18 39.80 18.08
C TYR A 345 -45.52 39.09 17.93
N ALA A 346 -45.61 37.79 18.22
CA ALA A 346 -46.87 37.05 18.19
C ALA A 346 -47.85 37.64 19.21
N LYS A 347 -47.42 37.80 20.48
CA LYS A 347 -48.24 38.41 21.54
C LYS A 347 -48.74 39.80 21.16
N LEU A 348 -47.85 40.67 20.70
CA LEU A 348 -48.23 42.04 20.35
C LEU A 348 -49.26 42.07 19.20
N ARG A 349 -49.12 41.16 18.23
CA ARG A 349 -50.07 41.01 17.12
C ARG A 349 -51.43 40.50 17.62
N ASP A 350 -51.44 39.54 18.54
CA ASP A 350 -52.67 39.00 19.11
C ASP A 350 -53.42 40.05 19.97
N GLU A 351 -52.69 40.84 20.75
CA GLU A 351 -53.23 42.00 21.47
C GLU A 351 -53.82 43.03 20.51
N HIS A 352 -53.10 43.37 19.44
CA HIS A 352 -53.60 44.29 18.42
C HIS A 352 -54.88 43.78 17.74
N VAL A 353 -54.90 42.51 17.35
CA VAL A 353 -56.10 41.88 16.76
C VAL A 353 -57.27 41.87 17.74
N THR A 354 -57.00 41.65 19.03
CA THR A 354 -58.03 41.68 20.08
C THR A 354 -58.61 43.07 20.24
N LEU A 355 -57.75 44.09 20.36
CA LEU A 355 -58.19 45.49 20.43
C LEU A 355 -59.01 45.91 19.20
N LEU A 356 -58.66 45.44 18.00
CA LEU A 356 -59.45 45.69 16.80
C LEU A 356 -60.85 45.05 16.87
N ARG A 357 -60.98 43.83 17.40
CA ARG A 357 -62.29 43.21 17.62
C ARG A 357 -63.09 43.97 18.67
N ASP A 358 -62.46 44.34 19.78
CA ASP A 358 -63.13 45.09 20.85
C ASP A 358 -63.61 46.45 20.35
N LEU A 359 -62.79 47.17 19.58
CA LEU A 359 -63.18 48.42 18.92
C LEU A 359 -64.41 48.22 18.03
N ALA A 360 -64.42 47.18 17.19
CA ALA A 360 -65.56 46.87 16.32
C ALA A 360 -66.83 46.56 17.13
N THR A 361 -66.72 45.77 18.20
CA THR A 361 -67.88 45.48 19.07
C THR A 361 -68.39 46.73 19.77
N ASN A 362 -67.51 47.59 20.29
CA ASN A 362 -67.90 48.85 20.93
C ASN A 362 -68.55 49.83 19.95
N GLN A 363 -68.12 49.84 18.68
CA GLN A 363 -68.81 50.60 17.64
C GLN A 363 -70.23 50.07 17.42
N THR A 364 -70.41 48.75 17.31
CA THR A 364 -71.75 48.16 17.14
C THR A 364 -72.68 48.45 18.33
N THR A 365 -72.18 48.36 19.57
CA THR A 365 -73.00 48.65 20.76
C THR A 365 -73.35 50.12 20.87
N LEU A 366 -72.43 51.03 20.48
CA LEU A 366 -72.69 52.46 20.42
C LEU A 366 -73.84 52.76 19.43
N GLU A 367 -73.79 52.19 18.23
CA GLU A 367 -74.85 52.36 17.23
C GLU A 367 -76.21 51.84 17.73
N GLU A 368 -76.25 50.70 18.43
CA GLU A 368 -77.48 50.18 19.03
C GLU A 368 -78.04 51.09 20.13
N LEU A 369 -77.17 51.63 20.98
CA LEU A 369 -77.55 52.61 22.01
C LEU A 369 -78.09 53.90 21.38
N GLU A 370 -77.49 54.40 20.32
CA GLU A 370 -78.00 55.56 19.58
C GLU A 370 -79.37 55.27 18.93
N ARG A 371 -79.55 54.08 18.34
CA ARG A 371 -80.85 53.64 17.79
C ARG A 371 -81.93 53.52 18.87
N THR A 372 -81.62 52.95 20.03
CA THR A 372 -82.59 52.83 21.13
C THR A 372 -82.96 54.19 21.71
N ASN A 373 -81.98 55.08 21.90
CA ASN A 373 -82.20 56.42 22.42
C ASN A 373 -83.03 57.29 21.45
N THR A 374 -82.76 57.21 20.14
CA THR A 374 -83.57 57.88 19.11
C THR A 374 -85.00 57.33 19.04
N ASN A 375 -85.22 56.03 19.26
CA ASN A 375 -86.56 55.46 19.32
C ASN A 375 -87.34 55.90 20.58
N LEU A 376 -86.68 55.99 21.74
CA LEU A 376 -87.27 56.52 22.97
C LEU A 376 -87.69 57.99 22.83
N MET A 377 -86.83 58.81 22.22
CA MET A 377 -87.13 60.22 21.91
C MET A 377 -88.35 60.41 20.99
N LYS A 378 -88.73 59.41 20.19
CA LYS A 378 -89.92 59.45 19.33
C LYS A 378 -91.20 59.00 20.06
N GLN A 379 -91.10 58.40 21.25
CA GLN A 379 -92.25 57.93 22.04
C GLN A 379 -92.75 58.95 23.07
N VAL A 380 -91.96 59.98 23.36
CA VAL A 380 -92.32 61.16 24.17
C VAL A 380 -92.79 62.26 23.24
#